data_AF-A0AA48LC17-F1
#
_entry.id   AF-A0AA48LC17-F1
#
_cell.length_a   1.000
_cell.length_b   1.000
_cell.length_c   1.000
_cell.angle_alpha   90.00
_cell.angle_beta   90.00
_cell.angle_gamma   90.00
#
_symmetry.space_group_name_H-M   'P 1'
#
loop_
_entity.id
_entity.type
_entity.pdbx_description
1 polymer ?
#
loop_
_entity_poly.entity_id
_entity_poly.type
_entity_poly.pdbx_seq_one_letter_code
_entity_poly.pdbx_strand_id
1 'polypeptide(L)'
;MGKCPKYTIEEKNKIVEEYLSGDTRTTDLLKKYKICDRSVLAHWVEQYPETGTTYDNRGKGKHKRASRSKKTKTLSPEDMTREELIEYVKALEYKKMYLTYPEKQKKNSK
;
A
#
# COMPACT_ATOMS: atom_id res chain seq x y z
N MET A 1 28.38 14.58 1.51
CA MET A 1 27.82 14.37 0.16
C MET A 1 26.95 15.57 -0.19
N GLY A 2 27.18 16.21 -1.34
CA GLY A 2 26.49 17.45 -1.73
C GLY A 2 25.00 17.24 -2.02
N LYS A 3 24.22 18.31 -1.96
CA LYS A 3 22.80 18.27 -2.34
C LYS A 3 22.67 17.96 -3.83
N CYS A 4 21.81 17.00 -4.16
CA CYS A 4 21.49 16.69 -5.53
C CYS A 4 20.61 17.78 -6.15
N PRO A 5 20.85 18.14 -7.41
CA PRO A 5 19.96 19.00 -8.16
C PRO A 5 18.53 18.44 -8.16
N LYS A 6 17.55 19.35 -8.23
CA LYS A 6 16.17 18.96 -8.50
C LYS A 6 16.03 18.87 -10.02
N TYR A 7 15.52 17.74 -10.49
CA TYR A 7 15.24 17.51 -11.91
C TYR A 7 13.74 17.53 -12.15
N THR A 8 13.30 18.18 -13.23
CA THR A 8 11.94 18.05 -13.75
C THR A 8 11.74 16.67 -14.39
N ILE A 9 10.49 16.31 -14.66
CA ILE A 9 10.18 15.01 -15.31
C ILE A 9 10.79 14.95 -16.72
N GLU A 10 10.69 16.05 -17.47
CA GLU A 10 11.26 16.16 -18.82
C GLU A 10 12.79 15.97 -18.82
N GLU A 11 13.48 16.58 -17.86
CA GLU A 11 14.93 16.43 -17.71
C GLU A 11 15.31 14.98 -17.39
N LYS A 12 14.58 14.33 -16.48
CA LYS A 12 14.81 12.91 -16.14
C LYS A 12 14.60 12.00 -17.36
N ASN A 13 13.55 12.22 -18.14
CA ASN A 13 13.27 11.44 -19.34
C ASN A 13 14.40 11.58 -20.37
N LYS A 14 14.85 12.81 -20.63
CA LYS A 14 15.98 13.08 -21.53
C LYS A 14 17.26 12.36 -21.08
N ILE A 15 17.54 12.36 -19.78
CA ILE A 15 18.71 11.68 -19.20
C ILE A 15 18.60 10.16 -19.40
N VAL A 16 17.40 9.58 -19.19
CA VAL A 16 17.18 8.14 -19.37
C VAL A 16 17.30 7.75 -20.84
N GLU A 17 16.79 8.56 -21.77
CA GLU A 17 16.95 8.34 -23.21
C GLU A 17 18.42 8.32 -23.65
N GLU A 18 19.23 9.27 -23.18
CA GLU A 18 20.68 9.29 -23.45
C GLU A 18 21.42 8.12 -22.79
N TYR A 19 20.94 7.63 -21.65
CA TYR A 19 21.48 6.42 -21.03
C TYR A 19 21.14 5.16 -21.84
N LEU A 20 19.91 5.07 -22.36
CA LEU A 20 19.42 3.94 -23.14
C LEU A 20 20.00 3.91 -24.57
N SER A 21 20.33 5.08 -25.14
CA SER A 21 21.01 5.14 -26.44
C SER A 21 22.40 4.53 -26.38
N GLY A 22 23.04 4.54 -25.21
CA GLY A 22 24.36 3.93 -24.99
C GLY A 22 25.53 4.72 -25.55
N ASP A 23 25.30 5.95 -26.02
CA ASP A 23 26.32 6.77 -26.69
C ASP A 23 27.38 7.34 -25.72
N THR A 24 27.02 7.46 -24.44
CA THR A 24 27.90 8.02 -23.41
C THR A 24 28.15 7.04 -22.27
N ARG A 25 29.37 7.05 -21.73
CA ARG A 25 29.68 6.28 -20.52
C ARG A 25 28.83 6.81 -19.37
N THR A 26 28.29 5.92 -18.56
CA THR A 26 27.45 6.28 -17.41
C THR A 26 28.13 7.26 -16.47
N THR A 27 29.44 7.14 -16.25
CA THR A 27 30.21 8.07 -15.40
C THR A 27 30.24 9.49 -15.95
N ASP A 28 30.32 9.63 -17.27
CA ASP A 28 30.40 10.92 -17.94
C ASP A 28 29.01 11.56 -18.03
N LEU A 29 27.98 10.75 -18.25
CA LEU A 29 26.57 11.15 -18.14
C LEU A 29 26.23 11.69 -16.74
N LEU A 30 26.61 10.96 -15.68
CA LEU A 30 26.39 11.39 -14.29
C LEU A 30 27.09 12.74 -14.00
N LYS A 31 28.31 12.94 -14.50
CA LYS A 31 29.05 14.20 -14.37
C LYS A 31 28.38 15.34 -15.15
N LYS A 32 27.99 15.09 -16.41
CA LYS A 32 27.32 16.06 -17.29
C LYS A 32 26.04 16.61 -16.65
N TYR A 33 25.23 15.73 -16.06
CA TYR A 33 23.96 16.10 -15.44
C TYR A 33 24.06 16.36 -13.93
N LYS A 34 25.27 16.30 -13.34
CA LYS A 34 25.52 16.48 -11.89
C LYS A 34 24.65 15.57 -11.02
N ILE A 35 24.42 14.35 -11.48
CA ILE A 35 23.64 13.34 -10.76
C ILE A 35 24.51 12.84 -9.61
N CYS A 36 23.97 12.88 -8.39
CA CYS A 36 24.73 12.51 -7.19
C CYS A 36 25.20 11.07 -7.15
N ASP A 37 24.37 10.15 -7.64
CA ASP A 37 24.59 8.72 -7.48
C ASP A 37 24.01 7.96 -8.67
N ARG A 38 24.69 6.88 -9.04
CA ARG A 38 24.24 5.93 -10.05
C ARG A 38 22.91 5.27 -9.66
N SER A 39 22.66 5.09 -8.36
CA SER A 39 21.39 4.56 -7.85
C SER A 39 20.17 5.40 -8.26
N VAL A 40 20.34 6.73 -8.34
CA VAL A 40 19.28 7.65 -8.78
C VAL A 40 18.94 7.43 -10.25
N LEU A 41 19.97 7.30 -11.08
CA LEU A 41 19.81 7.02 -12.51
C LEU A 41 19.19 5.64 -12.74
N ALA A 42 19.65 4.62 -12.02
CA ALA A 42 19.10 3.26 -12.11
C ALA A 42 17.60 3.24 -11.81
N HIS A 43 17.16 3.97 -10.79
CA HIS A 43 15.75 4.06 -10.44
C HIS A 43 14.90 4.72 -11.55
N TRP A 44 15.43 5.74 -12.23
CA TRP A 44 14.73 6.36 -13.36
C TRP A 44 14.64 5.44 -14.57
N VAL A 45 15.71 4.71 -14.86
CA VAL A 45 15.77 3.73 -15.95
C VAL A 45 14.84 2.56 -15.70
N GLU A 46 14.68 2.12 -14.45
CA GLU A 46 13.75 1.04 -14.08
C GLU A 46 12.28 1.46 -14.27
N GLN A 47 11.94 2.73 -14.05
CA GLN A 47 10.58 3.25 -14.20
C GLN A 47 10.17 3.49 -15.66
N TYR A 48 11.12 3.88 -16.51
CA TYR A 48 10.85 4.33 -17.87
C TYR A 48 10.14 3.29 -18.78
N PRO A 49 10.44 1.98 -18.74
CA PRO A 49 9.80 0.98 -19.59
C PRO A 49 8.30 0.77 -19.32
N GLU A 50 7.86 0.88 -18.06
CA GLU A 50 6.47 0.60 -17.69
C GLU A 50 5.53 1.78 -17.96
N THR A 51 6.04 3.01 -17.81
CA THR A 51 5.22 4.23 -17.85
C THR A 51 5.55 5.15 -19.01
N GLY A 52 6.64 4.90 -19.74
CA GLY A 52 7.18 5.80 -20.76
C GLY A 52 7.64 7.16 -20.21
N THR A 53 7.67 7.33 -18.89
CA THR A 53 7.98 8.60 -18.22
C THR A 53 8.34 8.37 -16.75
N THR A 54 9.37 9.05 -16.28
CA THR A 54 9.75 9.04 -14.86
C THR A 54 8.75 9.82 -14.01
N TYR A 55 8.42 9.35 -12.80
CA TYR A 55 7.52 10.07 -11.89
C TYR A 55 8.25 10.61 -10.66
N ASP A 56 7.83 11.78 -10.17
CA ASP A 56 8.38 12.36 -8.94
C ASP A 56 7.50 12.00 -7.73
N ASN A 57 8.04 11.20 -6.82
CA ASN A 57 7.37 10.82 -5.57
C ASN A 57 7.57 11.84 -4.44
N ARG A 58 8.24 12.97 -4.68
CA ARG A 58 8.38 14.04 -3.68
C ARG A 58 6.99 14.50 -3.23
N GLY A 59 6.77 14.48 -1.92
CA GLY A 59 5.50 14.92 -1.31
C GLY A 59 4.40 13.86 -1.26
N LYS A 60 4.54 12.72 -1.95
CA LYS A 60 3.70 11.55 -1.72
C LYS A 60 4.24 10.78 -0.53
N GLY A 61 3.95 11.29 0.67
CA GLY A 61 4.27 10.57 1.90
C GLY A 61 3.70 9.16 1.81
N LYS A 62 4.51 8.14 2.11
CA LYS A 62 4.00 6.80 2.37
C LYS A 62 2.85 7.00 3.36
N HIS A 63 1.62 6.61 2.98
CA HIS A 63 0.48 6.66 3.89
C HIS A 63 0.97 6.25 5.27
N LYS A 64 0.74 7.10 6.29
CA LYS A 64 1.20 6.86 7.66
C LYS A 64 0.99 5.38 7.92
N ARG A 65 2.07 4.60 8.08
CA ARG A 65 1.98 3.18 8.48
C ARG A 65 0.95 3.18 9.59
N ALA A 66 -0.20 2.52 9.35
CA ALA A 66 -1.38 2.67 10.22
C ALA A 66 -0.86 2.57 11.65
N SER A 67 -0.98 3.67 12.41
CA SER A 67 -0.60 3.63 13.81
C SER A 67 -1.40 2.50 14.42
N ARG A 68 -0.69 1.57 15.07
CA ARG A 68 -1.19 0.42 15.83
C ARG A 68 -2.66 0.63 16.20
N SER A 69 -3.55 -0.16 15.60
CA SER A 69 -5.00 -0.02 15.71
C SER A 69 -5.41 0.44 17.11
N LYS A 70 -6.09 1.59 17.22
CA LYS A 70 -6.79 1.92 18.46
C LYS A 70 -7.74 0.76 18.74
N LYS A 71 -7.51 0.05 19.84
CA LYS A 71 -8.36 -1.04 20.31
C LYS A 71 -9.78 -0.49 20.38
N THR A 72 -10.68 -1.02 19.55
CA THR A 72 -12.11 -0.75 19.65
C THR A 72 -12.55 -1.13 21.05
N LYS A 73 -13.20 -0.21 21.78
CA LYS A 73 -13.75 -0.51 23.10
C LYS A 73 -14.86 -1.53 22.91
N THR A 74 -14.55 -2.80 23.20
CA THR A 74 -15.55 -3.84 23.41
C THR A 74 -16.35 -3.40 24.63
N LEU A 75 -17.62 -3.03 24.47
CA LEU A 75 -18.50 -2.77 25.60
C LEU A 75 -18.56 -4.07 26.43
N SER A 76 -18.10 -4.00 27.67
CA SER A 76 -18.16 -5.13 28.60
C SER A 76 -19.64 -5.38 28.92
N PRO A 77 -20.11 -6.64 28.95
CA PRO A 77 -21.47 -6.95 29.39
C PRO A 77 -21.83 -6.43 30.80
N GLU A 78 -20.82 -6.06 31.59
CA GLU A 78 -20.95 -5.53 32.95
C GLU A 78 -21.47 -4.09 33.00
N ASP A 79 -21.35 -3.33 31.89
CA ASP A 79 -21.79 -1.93 31.80
C ASP A 79 -23.23 -1.79 31.25
N MET A 80 -23.86 -2.90 30.84
CA MET A 80 -25.20 -2.90 30.24
C MET A 80 -26.29 -2.94 31.32
N THR A 81 -27.41 -2.27 31.07
CA THR A 81 -28.57 -2.33 31.97
C THR A 81 -29.13 -3.76 32.04
N ARG A 82 -29.86 -4.07 33.11
CA ARG A 82 -30.47 -5.40 33.31
C ARG A 82 -31.34 -5.83 32.13
N GLU A 83 -32.02 -4.89 31.48
CA GLU A 83 -32.91 -5.13 30.35
C GLU A 83 -32.14 -5.48 29.08
N GLU A 84 -31.08 -4.74 28.78
CA GLU A 84 -30.17 -5.00 27.65
C GLU A 84 -29.44 -6.35 27.80
N LEU A 85 -29.07 -6.71 29.04
CA LEU A 85 -28.50 -8.02 29.36
C LEU A 85 -29.48 -9.16 29.07
N ILE A 86 -30.76 -8.99 29.39
CA ILE A 86 -31.80 -9.98 29.08
C ILE A 86 -31.97 -10.15 27.57
N GLU A 87 -31.97 -9.05 26.82
CA GLU A 87 -32.06 -9.08 25.36
C GLU A 87 -30.82 -9.74 24.72
N TYR A 88 -29.62 -9.46 25.24
CA TYR A 88 -28.37 -10.09 24.80
C TYR A 88 -28.36 -11.61 25.05
N VAL A 89 -28.82 -12.06 26.22
CA VAL A 89 -28.93 -13.49 26.54
C VAL A 89 -29.92 -14.18 25.60
N LYS A 90 -31.08 -13.57 25.33
CA LYS A 90 -32.06 -14.10 24.35
C LYS A 90 -31.46 -14.22 22.95
N ALA A 91 -30.72 -13.21 22.50
CA ALA A 91 -30.05 -13.24 21.20
C ALA A 91 -28.97 -14.34 21.12
N LEU A 92 -28.23 -14.58 22.22
CA LEU A 92 -27.27 -15.67 22.30
C LEU A 92 -27.95 -17.05 22.22
N GLU A 93 -29.08 -17.22 22.90
CA GLU A 93 -29.87 -18.46 22.85
C GLU A 93 -30.39 -18.71 21.44
N TYR A 94 -30.95 -17.69 20.78
CA TYR A 94 -31.40 -17.79 19.38
C TYR A 94 -30.25 -18.19 18.45
N LYS A 95 -29.07 -17.57 18.62
CA LYS A 95 -27.87 -17.90 17.85
C LYS A 95 -27.44 -19.35 18.08
N LYS A 96 -27.42 -19.82 19.34
CA LYS A 96 -27.12 -21.22 19.67
C LYS A 96 -28.12 -22.16 19.01
N MET A 97 -29.41 -21.88 19.10
CA MET A 97 -30.47 -22.68 18.50
C MET A 97 -30.31 -22.78 16.99
N TYR A 98 -30.09 -21.66 16.29
CA TYR A 98 -29.93 -21.64 14.84
C TYR A 98 -28.70 -22.44 14.39
N LEU A 99 -27.59 -22.32 15.13
CA LEU A 99 -26.35 -23.07 14.84
C LEU A 99 -26.49 -24.57 15.12
N THR A 100 -27.37 -24.98 16.03
CA THR A 100 -27.56 -26.39 16.40
C THR A 100 -28.63 -27.10 15.58
N TYR A 101 -29.42 -26.41 14.76
CA TYR A 101 -30.30 -27.07 13.79
C TYR A 101 -29.47 -27.71 12.68
N PRO A 102 -29.49 -29.06 12.52
CA PRO A 102 -28.84 -29.69 11.38
C PRO A 102 -29.66 -29.37 10.12
N GLU A 103 -29.09 -28.58 9.21
CA GLU A 103 -29.54 -28.48 7.82
C GLU A 103 -29.53 -29.88 7.20
N LYS A 104 -30.69 -30.56 7.18
CA LYS A 104 -30.89 -31.78 6.42
C LYS A 104 -30.86 -31.42 4.94
N GLN A 105 -29.67 -31.35 4.36
CA GLN A 105 -29.52 -31.22 2.92
C GLN A 105 -30.08 -32.48 2.24
N LYS A 106 -30.92 -32.23 1.23
CA LYS A 106 -31.74 -33.17 0.47
C LYS A 106 -30.97 -34.41 0.02
N LYS A 107 -31.21 -35.55 0.67
CA LYS A 107 -31.00 -36.86 0.02
C LYS A 107 -32.21 -37.13 -0.88
N ASN A 108 -32.09 -36.75 -2.15
CA ASN A 108 -32.82 -37.34 -3.27
C ASN A 108 -32.23 -36.79 -4.57
N SER A 109 -31.06 -37.30 -4.94
CA SER A 109 -30.72 -37.45 -6.35
C SER A 109 -31.02 -38.90 -6.68
N LYS A 110 -32.06 -39.12 -7.47
CA LYS A 110 -32.29 -40.34 -8.24
C LYS A 110 -31.46 -40.27 -9.52
#